data_AF-A0A401Q8E0-F1
#
_entry.id   AF-A0A401Q8E0-F1
#
_cell.length_a   1.000
_cell.length_b   1.000
_cell.length_c   1.000
_cell.angle_alpha   90.00
_cell.angle_beta   90.00
_cell.angle_gamma   90.00
#
_symmetry.space_group_name_H-M   'P 1'
#
loop_
_entity.id
_entity.type
_entity.pdbx_description
1 polymer ?
#
loop_
_entity_poly.entity_id
_entity_poly.type
_entity_poly.pdbx_seq_one_letter_code
_entity_poly.pdbx_strand_id
1 'polypeptide(L)'
;SRCPRGWKVHNKKCYNISTDERNWNDAKQECESSNSHLIIINAPEEQNFIIKTVKDKKENYWIGLTDRAEEGKWKWVDGSTA
;
A
#
# COMPACT_ATOMS: atom_id res chain seq x y z
N SER A 1 21.39 1.52 2.56
CA SER A 1 20.12 0.85 2.92
C SER A 1 19.59 0.13 1.68
N ARG A 2 19.45 -1.20 1.72
CA ARG A 2 18.86 -2.00 0.65
C ARG A 2 17.48 -2.45 1.10
N CYS A 3 16.46 -2.33 0.25
CA CYS A 3 15.15 -2.93 0.50
C CYS A 3 15.26 -4.46 0.53
N PRO A 4 14.31 -5.16 1.16
CA PRO A 4 14.26 -6.62 1.09
C PRO A 4 14.22 -7.12 -0.35
N ARG A 5 14.66 -8.36 -0.57
CA ARG A 5 14.70 -8.96 -1.91
C ARG A 5 13.31 -8.95 -2.55
N GLY A 6 13.21 -8.51 -3.80
CA GLY A 6 11.96 -8.44 -4.55
C GLY A 6 11.16 -7.14 -4.36
N TRP A 7 11.50 -6.31 -3.37
CA TRP A 7 10.84 -5.03 -3.14
C TRP A 7 11.38 -3.95 -4.06
N LYS A 8 10.50 -3.04 -4.49
CA LYS A 8 10.87 -1.87 -5.28
C LYS A 8 11.32 -0.74 -4.37
N VAL A 9 12.34 0.01 -4.81
CA VAL A 9 12.86 1.18 -4.08
C VAL A 9 12.34 2.44 -4.77
N HIS A 10 11.75 3.37 -4.01
CA HIS A 10 11.43 4.70 -4.49
C HIS A 10 11.48 5.70 -3.33
N ASN A 11 12.15 6.85 -3.50
CA ASN A 11 12.26 7.92 -2.49
C ASN A 11 12.62 7.43 -1.07
N LYS A 12 13.63 6.56 -0.95
CA LYS A 12 14.11 5.95 0.31
C LYS A 12 13.07 5.05 1.03
N LYS A 13 11.92 4.77 0.40
CA LYS A 13 10.92 3.79 0.85
C LYS A 13 11.02 2.50 0.03
N CYS A 14 10.46 1.43 0.60
CA CYS A 14 10.42 0.10 0.00
C CYS A 14 8.97 -0.31 -0.24
N TYR A 15 8.67 -0.87 -1.41
CA TYR A 15 7.32 -1.25 -1.82
C TYR A 15 7.27 -2.72 -2.24
N ASN A 16 6.35 -3.48 -1.65
CA ASN A 16 6.00 -4.82 -2.08
C ASN A 16 4.72 -4.77 -2.91
N ILE A 17 4.70 -5.47 -4.04
CA ILE A 17 3.49 -5.62 -4.87
C ILE A 17 3.09 -7.09 -4.78
N SER A 18 2.17 -7.37 -3.86
CA SER A 18 1.57 -8.69 -3.68
C SER A 18 0.82 -9.10 -4.94
N THR A 19 0.92 -10.38 -5.31
CA THR A 19 0.09 -11.02 -6.35
C THR A 19 -0.98 -11.92 -5.76
N ASP A 20 -1.02 -12.05 -4.43
CA ASP A 20 -2.01 -12.89 -3.75
C ASP A 20 -3.34 -12.16 -3.64
N GLU A 21 -4.43 -12.85 -3.99
CA GLU A 21 -5.78 -12.36 -3.78
C GLU A 21 -6.16 -12.48 -2.30
N ARG A 22 -6.43 -11.33 -1.67
CA ARG A 22 -6.82 -11.22 -0.26
C ARG A 22 -7.95 -10.20 -0.11
N ASN A 23 -8.76 -10.32 0.93
CA ASN A 23 -9.58 -9.19 1.35
C ASN A 23 -8.70 -8.12 2.03
N TRP A 24 -9.26 -6.93 2.26
CA TRP A 24 -8.49 -5.81 2.81
C TRP A 24 -7.85 -6.11 4.20
N ASN A 25 -8.55 -6.84 5.07
CA ASN A 25 -8.02 -7.17 6.41
C ASN A 25 -6.82 -8.11 6.32
N ASP A 26 -6.94 -9.17 5.52
CA ASP A 26 -5.88 -10.15 5.35
C ASP A 26 -4.66 -9.51 4.65
N ALA A 27 -4.89 -8.61 3.69
CA ALA A 27 -3.82 -7.84 3.06
C ALA A 27 -3.11 -6.91 4.06
N LYS A 28 -3.86 -6.24 4.94
CA LYS A 28 -3.28 -5.43 6.03
C LYS A 28 -2.42 -6.27 6.96
N GLN A 29 -2.95 -7.40 7.41
CA GLN A 29 -2.25 -8.30 8.33
C GLN A 29 -0.95 -8.84 7.72
N GLU A 30 -0.94 -9.17 6.43
CA GLU A 30 0.26 -9.62 5.73
C GLU A 30 1.33 -8.52 5.62
N CYS A 31 0.92 -7.28 5.36
CA CYS A 31 1.88 -6.18 5.38
C CYS A 31 2.49 -6.02 6.78
N GLU A 32 1.68 -6.11 7.84
CA GLU A 32 2.13 -6.00 9.23
C GLU A 32 3.04 -7.15 9.63
N SER A 33 2.74 -8.39 9.22
CA SER A 33 3.60 -9.57 9.45
C SER A 33 4.98 -9.42 8.79
N SER A 34 5.04 -8.68 7.67
CA SER A 34 6.26 -8.32 6.95
C SER A 34 6.95 -7.06 7.49
N ASN A 35 6.59 -6.59 8.70
CA ASN A 35 7.11 -5.35 9.30
C ASN A 35 6.95 -4.13 8.37
N SER A 36 5.79 -4.04 7.73
CA SER A 36 5.39 -2.99 6.80
C SER A 36 3.91 -2.64 7.01
N HIS A 37 3.33 -1.83 6.13
CA HIS A 37 1.90 -1.50 6.16
C HIS A 37 1.36 -1.40 4.73
N LEU A 38 0.04 -1.53 4.56
CA LEU A 38 -0.60 -1.18 3.30
C LEU A 38 -0.25 0.25 2.92
N ILE A 39 0.01 0.49 1.63
CA ILE A 39 0.58 1.76 1.19
C ILE A 39 -0.30 2.96 1.59
N ILE A 40 0.37 3.98 2.12
CA ILE A 40 -0.18 5.31 2.38
C ILE A 40 0.39 6.23 1.32
N ILE A 41 -0.47 6.98 0.63
CA ILE A 41 -0.07 7.83 -0.50
C ILE A 41 -0.17 9.28 -0.06
N ASN A 42 0.99 9.87 0.26
CA ASN A 42 1.08 11.23 0.80
C ASN A 42 1.64 12.25 -0.20
N ALA A 43 2.00 11.82 -1.41
CA ALA A 43 2.60 12.68 -2.42
C ALA A 43 2.17 12.26 -3.84
N PRO A 44 1.94 13.22 -4.76
CA PRO A 44 1.64 12.92 -6.16
C PRO A 44 2.71 12.06 -6.85
N GLU A 45 3.98 12.22 -6.48
CA GLU A 45 5.09 11.45 -7.03
C GLU A 45 4.99 9.97 -6.63
N GLU A 46 4.55 9.69 -5.41
CA GLU A 46 4.32 8.33 -4.90
C GLU A 46 3.15 7.68 -5.65
N GLN A 47 2.05 8.40 -5.84
CA GLN A 47 0.92 7.95 -6.68
C GLN A 47 1.38 7.60 -8.10
N ASN A 48 2.16 8.48 -8.74
CA ASN A 48 2.66 8.27 -10.09
C ASN A 48 3.60 7.07 -10.20
N PHE A 49 4.45 6.87 -9.20
CA PHE A 49 5.33 5.70 -9.13
C PHE A 49 4.53 4.40 -9.07
N ILE A 50 3.49 4.33 -8.23
CA ILE A 50 2.66 3.14 -8.08
C ILE A 50 1.89 2.83 -9.35
N ILE A 51 1.18 3.81 -9.93
CA ILE A 51 0.44 3.65 -11.19
C ILE A 51 1.35 3.09 -12.29
N LYS A 52 2.57 3.65 -12.44
CA LYS A 52 3.54 3.15 -13.43
C LYS A 52 3.99 1.72 -13.15
N THR A 53 4.14 1.36 -11.87
CA THR A 53 4.66 0.05 -11.49
C THR A 53 3.63 -1.07 -11.68
N VAL A 54 2.34 -0.78 -11.53
CA VAL A 54 1.26 -1.77 -11.68
C VAL A 54 0.55 -1.71 -13.04
N LYS A 55 0.93 -0.76 -13.91
CA LYS A 55 0.25 -0.46 -15.19
C LYS A 55 -0.07 -1.68 -16.04
N ASP A 56 0.86 -2.62 -16.14
CA ASP A 56 0.74 -3.77 -17.05
C ASP A 56 0.00 -4.97 -16.42
N LYS A 57 -0.28 -4.92 -15.11
CA LYS A 57 -0.86 -6.06 -14.39
C LYS A 57 -2.38 -6.19 -14.53
N LYS A 58 -3.09 -5.13 -14.96
CA LYS A 58 -4.57 -5.10 -15.16
C LYS A 58 -5.37 -5.67 -13.96
N GLU A 59 -4.87 -5.49 -12.75
CA GLU A 59 -5.44 -5.98 -11.50
C GLU A 59 -5.79 -4.81 -10.58
N ASN A 60 -6.69 -5.06 -9.62
CA ASN A 60 -6.97 -4.12 -8.53
C ASN A 60 -6.04 -4.43 -7.34
N TYR A 61 -5.53 -3.38 -6.70
CA TYR A 61 -4.63 -3.49 -5.55
C TYR A 61 -5.22 -2.78 -4.34
N TRP A 62 -5.11 -3.41 -3.16
CA TRP A 62 -5.47 -2.77 -1.91
C TRP A 62 -4.45 -1.69 -1.52
N ILE A 63 -4.97 -0.57 -1.00
CA ILE A 63 -4.20 0.49 -0.37
C ILE A 63 -4.64 0.66 1.09
N GLY A 64 -3.89 1.44 1.86
CA GLY A 64 -4.12 1.63 3.29
C GLY A 64 -5.30 2.54 3.64
N LEU A 65 -6.08 3.02 2.67
CA LEU A 65 -7.19 3.94 2.91
C LEU A 65 -8.49 3.16 3.21
N THR A 66 -9.16 3.48 4.30
CA THR A 66 -10.44 2.84 4.69
C THR A 66 -11.32 3.77 5.52
N ASP A 67 -12.63 3.61 5.44
CA ASP A 67 -13.64 4.26 6.29
C ASP A 67 -14.37 3.28 7.21
N ARG A 68 -13.88 2.03 7.33
CA ARG A 68 -14.49 0.98 8.15
C ARG A 68 -14.71 1.32 9.62
N ALA A 69 -13.93 2.27 10.16
CA ALA A 69 -14.11 2.75 11.53
C ALA A 69 -15.35 3.64 11.68
N GLU A 70 -15.65 4.44 10.66
CA GLU A 70 -16.79 5.34 10.62
C GLU A 70 -17.08 5.69 9.15
N GLU A 71 -18.21 5.21 8.62
CA GLU A 71 -18.63 5.41 7.23
C GLU A 71 -18.55 6.89 6.83
N GLY A 72 -17.92 7.17 5.70
CA GLY A 72 -17.70 8.54 5.21
C GLY A 72 -16.51 9.28 5.85
N LYS A 73 -15.83 8.72 6.85
CA LYS A 73 -14.58 9.25 7.41
C LYS A 73 -13.40 8.35 7.06
N TRP A 74 -12.77 8.67 5.94
CA TRP A 74 -11.61 7.95 5.43
C TRP A 74 -10.35 8.23 6.26
N LYS A 75 -9.68 7.16 6.66
CA LYS A 75 -8.42 7.16 7.39
C LYS A 75 -7.42 6.22 6.77
N TRP A 76 -6.16 6.60 6.84
CA TRP A 76 -5.04 5.73 6.50
C TRP A 76 -4.76 4.73 7.63
N VAL A 77 -4.05 3.63 7.31
CA VAL A 77 -3.65 2.61 8.30
C VAL A 77 -2.73 3.14 9.41
N ASP A 78 -2.12 4.33 9.26
CA ASP A 78 -1.38 5.02 10.34
C ASP A 78 -2.26 5.91 11.23
N GLY A 79 -3.57 5.98 10.94
CA GLY A 79 -4.54 6.78 11.67
C GLY A 79 -4.68 8.23 11.18
N SER A 80 -3.90 8.67 10.20
CA SER A 80 -4.05 9.99 9.59
C SER A 80 -5.34 10.09 8.77
N THR A 81 -5.95 11.27 8.78
CA THR A 81 -7.12 11.59 7.94
C THR A 81 -6.65 11.90 6.53
N ALA A 82 -7.36 11.37 5.53
CA ALA A 82 -7.10 11.64 4.12
C ALA A 82 -7.66 12.99 3.64
#